data_AF-A0A0F9F0M5-F1
#
_entry.id   AF-A0A0F9F0M5-F1
#
_cell.length_a   1.000
_cell.length_b   1.000
_cell.length_c   1.000
_cell.angle_alpha   90.00
_cell.angle_beta   90.00
_cell.angle_gamma   90.00
#
_symmetry.space_group_name_H-M   'P 1'
#
loop_
_entity.id
_entity.type
_entity.pdbx_description
1 polymer ?
#
loop_
_entity_poly.entity_id
_entity_poly.type
_entity_poly.pdbx_seq_one_letter_code
_entity_poly.pdbx_strand_id
1 'polypeptide(L)'
;MTQDTAEKAPPTLAELEGKVQRLTTQVANDSKAVQSATDAHARAVKSGDVDAALAASDTRSTALRTAEKSASQLKTATNAVNSQKLSANADKRANMHNVMRSDKSIVAHANALFELGAQWVKLEKGEDGTLIVNSGGADIKAPRKSGGGGGGGSRGTASWEVDGQSFTSRELIDAHQDLLTEKVREHFDSGNFRAFSMTREAERIHGLLTSGN
;
A
#
# COMPACT_ATOMS: atom_id res chain seq x y z
N MET A 1 -26.33 9.04 16.25
CA MET A 1 -25.31 10.02 15.81
C MET A 1 -24.70 9.50 14.53
N THR A 2 -24.98 10.13 13.39
CA THR A 2 -24.36 9.83 12.10
C THR A 2 -22.92 10.34 12.13
N GLN A 3 -21.96 9.42 12.10
CA GLN A 3 -20.54 9.75 12.07
C GLN A 3 -20.23 10.22 10.66
N ASP A 4 -20.06 11.53 10.48
CA ASP A 4 -19.53 12.12 9.25
C ASP A 4 -18.13 11.54 9.01
N THR A 5 -18.04 10.50 8.18
CA THR A 5 -16.80 10.15 7.48
C THR A 5 -16.54 11.26 6.48
N ALA A 6 -16.00 12.38 6.96
CA ALA A 6 -15.40 13.39 6.11
C ALA A 6 -14.31 12.69 5.29
N GLU A 7 -14.61 12.41 4.04
CA GLU A 7 -13.73 11.80 3.06
C GLU A 7 -12.49 12.70 2.97
N LYS A 8 -11.40 12.28 3.63
CA LYS A 8 -10.17 13.06 3.67
C LYS A 8 -9.69 13.19 2.23
N ALA A 9 -9.68 14.43 1.73
CA ALA A 9 -9.25 14.72 0.37
C ALA A 9 -7.92 14.02 0.08
N PRO A 10 -7.76 13.44 -1.12
CA PRO A 10 -6.51 12.79 -1.50
C PRO A 10 -5.34 13.79 -1.34
N PRO A 11 -4.18 13.34 -0.86
CA PRO A 11 -3.04 14.22 -0.62
C PRO A 11 -2.61 14.94 -1.90
N THR A 12 -2.27 16.21 -1.75
CA THR A 12 -1.73 17.05 -2.82
C THR A 12 -0.31 16.64 -3.19
N LEU A 13 0.14 17.03 -4.38
CA LEU A 13 1.50 16.74 -4.85
C LEU A 13 2.56 17.31 -3.90
N ALA A 14 2.36 18.54 -3.42
CA ALA A 14 3.28 19.19 -2.48
C ALA A 14 3.37 18.44 -1.15
N GLU A 15 2.25 17.90 -0.64
CA GLU A 15 2.24 17.09 0.57
C GLU A 15 2.96 15.75 0.39
N LEU A 16 2.82 15.12 -0.78
CA LEU A 16 3.54 13.88 -1.11
C LEU A 16 5.04 14.14 -1.29
N GLU A 17 5.44 15.22 -1.95
CA GLU A 17 6.84 15.61 -2.12
C GLU A 17 7.48 15.95 -0.76
N GLY A 18 6.78 16.71 0.09
CA GLY A 18 7.23 16.98 1.45
C GLY A 18 7.33 15.69 2.29
N LYS A 19 6.45 14.71 2.07
CA LYS A 19 6.53 13.39 2.71
C LYS A 19 7.75 12.60 2.21
N VAL A 20 8.04 12.62 0.91
CA VAL A 20 9.24 12.00 0.33
C VAL A 20 10.49 12.61 0.96
N GLN A 21 10.57 13.94 1.05
CA GLN A 21 11.73 14.61 1.67
C GLN A 21 11.94 14.18 3.12
N ARG A 22 10.88 14.17 3.94
CA ARG A 22 10.95 13.70 5.33
C ARG A 22 11.40 12.24 5.43
N LEU A 23 10.83 11.36 4.60
CA LEU A 23 11.19 9.94 4.59
C LEU A 23 12.62 9.71 4.09
N THR A 24 13.13 10.50 3.15
CA THR A 24 14.53 10.47 2.72
C THR A 24 15.47 10.79 3.87
N THR A 25 15.18 11.84 4.66
CA THR A 25 15.95 12.15 5.87
C THR A 25 15.85 11.03 6.90
N GLN A 26 14.65 10.45 7.09
CA GLN A 26 14.46 9.33 8.01
C GLN A 26 15.29 8.11 7.62
N VAL A 27 15.27 7.71 6.34
CA VAL A 27 16.08 6.59 5.83
C VAL A 27 17.57 6.84 6.06
N ALA A 28 18.06 8.05 5.82
CA ALA A 28 19.46 8.39 6.08
C ALA A 28 19.83 8.27 7.57
N ASN A 29 18.93 8.68 8.47
CA ASN A 29 19.13 8.54 9.91
C ASN A 29 19.09 7.06 10.35
N ASP A 30 18.14 6.29 9.84
CA ASP A 30 18.00 4.87 10.15
C ASP A 30 19.21 4.07 9.65
N SER A 31 19.79 4.42 8.48
CA SER A 31 21.04 3.83 8.01
C SER A 31 22.21 4.10 8.97
N LYS A 32 22.31 5.32 9.52
CA LYS A 32 23.34 5.64 10.54
C LYS A 32 23.11 4.86 11.84
N ALA A 33 21.85 4.67 12.24
CA ALA A 33 21.49 3.87 13.41
C ALA A 33 21.86 2.39 13.22
N VAL A 34 21.59 1.83 12.03
CA VAL A 34 22.00 0.46 11.67
C VAL A 34 23.52 0.31 11.71
N GLN A 35 24.27 1.27 11.17
CA GLN A 35 25.73 1.25 11.22
C GLN A 35 26.23 1.24 12.68
N SER A 36 25.69 2.15 13.50
CA SER A 36 26.06 2.27 14.91
C SER A 36 25.75 0.99 15.70
N ALA A 37 24.58 0.37 15.47
CA ALA A 37 24.19 -0.88 16.10
C ALA A 37 25.05 -2.07 15.63
N THR A 38 25.45 -2.06 14.36
CA THR A 38 26.36 -3.08 13.81
C THR A 38 27.76 -2.97 14.41
N ASP A 39 28.28 -1.76 14.56
CA ASP A 39 29.58 -1.51 15.20
C ASP A 39 29.57 -1.87 16.69
N ALA A 40 28.49 -1.54 17.41
CA ALA A 40 28.30 -1.93 18.80
C ALA A 40 28.23 -3.46 18.97
N HIS A 41 27.48 -4.14 18.11
CA HIS A 41 27.44 -5.60 18.08
C HIS A 41 28.82 -6.22 17.81
N ALA A 42 29.57 -5.69 16.84
CA ALA A 42 30.92 -6.17 16.55
C ALA A 42 31.88 -6.00 17.74
N ARG A 43 31.77 -4.89 18.50
CA ARG A 43 32.55 -4.67 19.72
C ARG A 43 32.15 -5.62 20.85
N ALA A 44 30.85 -5.83 21.05
CA ALA A 44 30.34 -6.75 22.05
C ALA A 44 30.81 -8.20 21.78
N VAL A 45 30.70 -8.66 20.53
CA VAL A 45 31.23 -9.98 20.12
C VAL A 45 32.72 -10.11 20.37
N LYS A 46 33.51 -9.06 20.08
CA LYS A 46 34.97 -9.06 20.32
C LYS A 46 35.34 -9.07 21.80
N SER A 47 34.47 -8.57 22.68
CA SER A 47 34.71 -8.53 24.12
C SER A 47 34.60 -9.89 24.80
N GLY A 48 33.96 -10.87 24.15
CA GLY A 48 33.72 -12.21 24.72
C GLY A 48 32.55 -12.26 25.72
N ASP A 49 31.91 -11.12 26.02
CA ASP A 49 30.71 -11.06 26.83
C ASP A 49 29.47 -11.45 25.99
N VAL A 50 28.96 -12.65 26.27
CA VAL A 50 27.83 -13.26 25.54
C VAL A 50 26.53 -12.48 25.77
N ASP A 51 26.30 -11.98 26.98
CA ASP A 51 25.07 -11.24 27.31
C ASP A 51 25.08 -9.87 26.63
N ALA A 52 26.23 -9.19 26.61
CA ALA A 52 26.41 -7.95 25.86
C ALA A 52 26.23 -8.17 24.34
N ALA A 53 26.74 -9.28 23.80
CA ALA A 53 26.58 -9.62 22.40
C ALA A 53 25.12 -9.90 22.01
N LEU A 54 24.38 -10.61 22.86
CA LEU A 54 22.94 -10.87 22.67
C LEU A 54 22.13 -9.57 22.69
N ALA A 55 22.33 -8.70 23.69
CA ALA A 55 21.64 -7.42 23.78
C ALA A 55 21.95 -6.49 22.58
N ALA A 56 23.21 -6.48 22.12
CA ALA A 56 23.60 -5.73 20.94
C ALA A 56 23.00 -6.32 19.64
N SER A 57 22.80 -7.65 19.58
CA SER A 57 22.16 -8.33 18.45
C SER A 57 20.68 -7.96 18.33
N ASP A 58 19.95 -7.94 19.45
CA ASP A 58 18.55 -7.50 19.47
C ASP A 58 18.39 -6.03 19.07
N THR A 59 19.31 -5.18 19.53
CA THR A 59 19.38 -3.77 19.14
C THR A 59 19.60 -3.63 17.64
N ARG A 60 20.55 -4.39 17.08
CA ARG A 60 20.84 -4.42 15.63
C ARG A 60 19.64 -4.91 14.82
N SER A 61 18.96 -5.97 15.27
CA SER A 61 17.75 -6.51 14.63
C SER A 61 16.63 -5.47 14.58
N THR A 62 16.43 -4.74 15.69
CA THR A 62 15.43 -3.66 15.77
C THR A 62 15.77 -2.48 14.84
N ALA A 63 17.05 -2.09 14.76
CA ALA A 63 17.50 -1.05 13.85
C ALA A 63 17.27 -1.44 12.38
N LEU A 64 17.58 -2.69 12.01
CA LEU A 64 17.34 -3.21 10.65
C LEU A 64 15.85 -3.19 10.27
N ARG A 65 14.96 -3.70 11.13
CA ARG A 65 13.51 -3.68 10.89
C ARG A 65 12.97 -2.25 10.72
N THR A 66 13.50 -1.30 11.50
CA THR A 66 13.12 0.11 11.41
C THR A 66 13.55 0.70 10.07
N ALA A 67 14.80 0.46 9.66
CA ALA A 67 15.31 0.91 8.37
C ALA A 67 14.53 0.32 7.18
N GLU A 68 14.20 -0.98 7.22
CA GLU A 68 13.36 -1.63 6.20
C GLU A 68 11.98 -0.98 6.09
N LYS A 69 11.35 -0.68 7.22
CA LYS A 69 10.05 0.00 7.27
C LYS A 69 10.13 1.38 6.63
N SER A 70 11.11 2.19 7.01
CA SER A 70 11.31 3.53 6.46
C SER A 70 11.61 3.49 4.96
N ALA A 71 12.43 2.55 4.50
CA ALA A 71 12.71 2.36 3.07
C ALA A 71 11.45 1.97 2.27
N SER A 72 10.63 1.07 2.80
CA SER A 72 9.34 0.68 2.20
C SER A 72 8.36 1.86 2.12
N GLN A 73 8.30 2.66 3.19
CA GLN A 73 7.48 3.88 3.22
C GLN A 73 7.96 4.91 2.20
N LEU A 74 9.29 5.13 2.09
CA LEU A 74 9.87 6.03 1.11
C LEU A 74 9.53 5.59 -0.32
N LYS A 75 9.74 4.30 -0.64
CA LYS A 75 9.38 3.74 -1.94
C LYS A 75 7.91 3.98 -2.29
N THR A 76 7.02 3.75 -1.33
CA THR A 76 5.58 3.97 -1.52
C THR A 76 5.25 5.44 -1.76
N ALA A 77 5.85 6.36 -0.99
CA ALA A 77 5.65 7.80 -1.16
C ALA A 77 6.18 8.30 -2.51
N THR A 78 7.36 7.83 -2.93
CA THR A 78 7.94 8.16 -4.24
C THR A 78 7.06 7.67 -5.38
N ASN A 79 6.52 6.44 -5.28
CA ASN A 79 5.59 5.93 -6.27
C ASN A 79 4.30 6.76 -6.34
N ALA A 80 3.80 7.26 -5.20
CA ALA A 80 2.63 8.13 -5.17
C ALA A 80 2.90 9.49 -5.84
N VAL A 81 4.06 10.11 -5.60
CA VAL A 81 4.48 11.34 -6.30
C VAL A 81 4.53 11.11 -7.81
N ASN A 82 5.17 10.02 -8.24
CA ASN A 82 5.29 9.69 -9.66
C ASN A 82 3.90 9.47 -10.29
N SER A 83 3.03 8.73 -9.61
CA SER A 83 1.66 8.49 -10.07
C SER A 83 0.88 9.81 -10.24
N GLN A 84 0.98 10.75 -9.28
CA GLN A 84 0.28 12.02 -9.37
C GLN A 84 0.84 12.93 -10.47
N LYS A 85 2.16 12.98 -10.65
CA LYS A 85 2.81 13.69 -11.77
C LYS A 85 2.38 13.12 -13.13
N LEU A 86 2.24 11.80 -13.22
CA LEU A 86 1.78 11.13 -14.43
C LEU A 86 0.30 11.41 -14.72
N SER A 87 -0.56 11.35 -13.71
CA SER A 87 -1.99 11.68 -13.85
C SER A 87 -2.20 13.11 -14.33
N ALA A 88 -1.44 14.07 -13.84
CA ALA A 88 -1.49 15.47 -14.29
C ALA A 88 -1.09 15.66 -15.76
N ASN A 89 -0.31 14.73 -16.32
CA ASN A 89 0.22 14.80 -17.69
C ASN A 89 -0.44 13.80 -18.65
N ALA A 90 -1.49 13.08 -18.23
CA ALA A 90 -2.13 12.03 -19.03
C ALA A 90 -2.63 12.54 -20.39
N ASP A 91 -3.36 13.66 -20.39
CA ASP A 91 -3.92 14.25 -21.62
C ASP A 91 -2.83 14.76 -22.56
N LYS A 92 -1.76 15.34 -22.00
CA LYS A 92 -0.60 15.83 -22.77
C LYS A 92 0.14 14.67 -23.44
N ARG A 93 0.27 13.53 -22.75
CA ARG A 93 0.89 12.31 -23.30
C ARG A 93 0.03 11.70 -24.40
N ALA A 94 -1.29 11.62 -24.20
CA ALA A 94 -2.22 11.15 -25.24
C ALA A 94 -2.17 12.05 -26.49
N ASN A 95 -2.11 13.37 -26.29
CA ASN A 95 -1.92 14.31 -27.39
C ASN A 95 -0.58 14.09 -28.10
N MET A 96 0.51 13.87 -27.36
CA MET A 96 1.82 13.61 -27.96
C MET A 96 1.86 12.29 -28.75
N HIS A 97 1.10 11.26 -28.33
CA HIS A 97 0.92 10.05 -29.13
C HIS A 97 0.21 10.36 -30.45
N ASN A 98 -0.83 11.20 -30.44
CA ASN A 98 -1.52 11.62 -31.66
C ASN A 98 -0.58 12.39 -32.60
N VAL A 99 0.18 13.33 -32.07
CA VAL A 99 1.17 14.11 -32.86
C VAL A 99 2.22 13.16 -33.46
N MET A 100 2.76 12.23 -32.70
CA MET A 100 3.77 11.27 -33.17
C MET A 100 3.23 10.27 -34.23
N ARG A 101 1.91 10.02 -34.25
CA ARG A 101 1.28 9.25 -35.33
C ARG A 101 1.19 10.04 -36.63
N SER A 102 1.06 11.36 -36.55
CA SER A 102 0.95 12.26 -37.71
C SER A 102 2.31 12.78 -38.20
N ASP A 103 3.27 12.98 -37.30
CA ASP A 103 4.61 13.49 -37.57
C ASP A 103 5.67 12.44 -37.18
N LYS A 104 6.48 12.05 -38.18
CA LYS A 104 7.48 10.98 -38.08
C LYS A 104 8.76 11.40 -37.37
N SER A 105 8.82 12.61 -36.79
CA SER A 105 9.96 13.07 -35.97
C SER A 105 10.04 12.32 -34.62
N ILE A 106 10.49 11.06 -34.66
CA ILE A 106 10.47 10.14 -33.52
C ILE A 106 11.26 10.68 -32.31
N VAL A 107 12.42 11.30 -32.55
CA VAL A 107 13.33 11.74 -31.48
C VAL A 107 12.74 12.89 -30.65
N ALA A 108 12.17 13.90 -31.31
CA ALA A 108 11.57 15.04 -30.62
C ALA A 108 10.38 14.63 -29.76
N HIS A 109 9.49 13.80 -30.32
CA HIS A 109 8.28 13.33 -29.63
C HIS A 109 8.59 12.34 -28.50
N ALA A 110 9.61 11.49 -28.66
CA ALA A 110 10.09 10.63 -27.58
C ALA A 110 10.66 11.44 -26.41
N ASN A 111 11.48 12.47 -26.69
CA ASN A 111 12.01 13.36 -25.65
C ASN A 111 10.89 14.10 -24.91
N ALA A 112 9.89 14.61 -25.62
CA ALA A 112 8.72 15.24 -25.01
C ALA A 112 7.93 14.27 -24.12
N LEU A 113 7.80 13.00 -24.52
CA LEU A 113 7.18 11.96 -23.68
C LEU A 113 7.98 11.68 -22.40
N PHE A 114 9.31 11.70 -22.46
CA PHE A 114 10.18 11.54 -21.29
C PHE A 114 10.09 12.75 -20.34
N GLU A 115 10.04 13.98 -20.86
CA GLU A 115 9.78 15.19 -20.06
C GLU A 115 8.43 15.14 -19.34
N LEU A 116 7.42 14.53 -19.97
CA LEU A 116 6.10 14.28 -19.39
C LEU A 116 6.07 13.08 -18.41
N GLY A 117 7.22 12.46 -18.12
CA GLY A 117 7.40 11.42 -17.11
C GLY A 117 7.34 9.98 -17.62
N ALA A 118 7.33 9.74 -18.94
CA ALA A 118 7.55 8.39 -19.44
C ALA A 118 8.97 7.90 -19.09
N GLN A 119 9.16 6.59 -18.94
CA GLN A 119 10.47 5.94 -18.84
C GLN A 119 10.77 5.07 -20.06
N TRP A 120 9.75 4.70 -20.83
CA TRP A 120 9.88 3.99 -22.10
C TRP A 120 8.84 4.48 -23.11
N VAL A 121 9.20 4.38 -24.39
CA VAL A 121 8.32 4.58 -25.55
C VAL A 121 8.45 3.34 -26.43
N LYS A 122 7.32 2.76 -26.85
CA LYS A 122 7.25 1.58 -27.71
C LYS A 122 6.47 1.95 -28.97
N LEU A 123 7.05 1.66 -30.13
CA LEU A 123 6.45 1.86 -31.43
C LEU A 123 6.13 0.49 -32.03
N GLU A 124 4.87 0.30 -32.40
CA GLU A 124 4.37 -0.94 -32.98
C GLU A 124 3.67 -0.65 -34.30
N LYS A 125 3.74 -1.60 -35.24
CA LYS A 125 2.97 -1.54 -36.49
C LYS A 125 1.63 -2.25 -36.26
N GLY A 126 0.53 -1.54 -36.49
CA GLY A 126 -0.82 -2.11 -36.50
C GLY A 126 -1.05 -3.03 -37.71
N GLU A 127 -2.04 -3.91 -37.59
CA GLU A 127 -2.41 -4.87 -38.66
C GLU A 127 -2.79 -4.18 -39.99
N ASP A 128 -3.34 -2.98 -39.89
CA ASP A 128 -3.72 -2.10 -41.00
C ASP A 128 -2.56 -1.22 -41.52
N GLY A 129 -1.35 -1.39 -40.98
CA GLY A 129 -0.18 -0.59 -41.32
C GLY A 129 -0.09 0.75 -40.59
N THR A 130 -0.98 1.02 -39.62
CA THR A 130 -0.89 2.22 -38.77
C THR A 130 0.26 2.15 -37.76
N LEU A 131 0.73 3.31 -37.29
CA LEU A 131 1.69 3.40 -36.21
C LEU A 131 0.96 3.42 -34.86
N ILE A 132 1.22 2.43 -34.02
CA ILE A 132 0.77 2.39 -32.62
C ILE A 132 1.92 2.92 -31.77
N VAL A 133 1.67 4.03 -31.06
CA VAL A 133 2.61 4.63 -30.12
C VAL A 133 2.12 4.32 -28.71
N ASN A 134 2.97 3.63 -27.95
CA ASN A 134 2.77 3.32 -26.54
C ASN A 134 3.89 3.98 -25.71
N SER A 135 3.59 4.39 -24.49
CA SER A 135 4.63 4.85 -23.57
C SER A 135 4.26 4.51 -22.13
N GLY A 136 5.25 4.24 -21.29
CA GLY A 136 5.04 3.91 -19.89
C GLY A 136 6.27 4.18 -19.06
N GLY A 137 6.24 3.82 -17.78
CA GLY A 137 7.27 4.21 -16.81
C GLY A 137 6.66 4.74 -15.53
N ALA A 138 7.31 4.43 -14.41
CA ALA A 138 6.85 4.54 -13.02
C ALA A 138 5.49 3.85 -12.80
N ASP A 139 5.53 2.54 -12.52
CA ASP A 139 4.40 1.70 -12.08
C ASP A 139 3.02 2.26 -12.44
N ILE A 140 2.71 2.32 -13.75
CA ILE A 140 1.33 2.46 -14.21
C ILE A 140 0.68 1.11 -13.92
N LYS A 141 0.40 0.83 -12.65
CA LYS A 141 -0.82 0.12 -12.37
C LYS A 141 -1.88 1.11 -12.76
N ALA A 142 -2.58 0.81 -13.86
CA ALA A 142 -3.87 1.43 -14.10
C ALA A 142 -4.58 1.54 -12.73
N PRO A 143 -5.18 2.70 -12.37
CA PRO A 143 -6.09 2.70 -11.22
C PRO A 143 -6.96 1.49 -11.46
N ARG A 144 -6.94 0.53 -10.51
CA ARG A 144 -7.70 -0.72 -10.67
C ARG A 144 -9.05 -0.25 -11.18
N LYS A 145 -9.42 -0.66 -12.41
CA LYS A 145 -10.78 -0.45 -12.89
C LYS A 145 -11.65 -0.78 -11.68
N SER A 146 -12.55 0.12 -11.28
CA SER A 146 -13.69 -0.28 -10.46
C SER A 146 -14.40 -1.36 -11.26
N GLY A 147 -13.88 -2.58 -11.16
CA GLY A 147 -14.44 -3.75 -11.76
C GLY A 147 -15.69 -4.00 -10.96
N GLY A 148 -16.81 -3.50 -11.48
CA GLY A 148 -18.05 -4.24 -11.33
C GLY A 148 -17.77 -5.67 -11.78
N GLY A 149 -17.98 -6.61 -10.87
CA GLY A 149 -17.89 -8.05 -11.13
C GLY A 149 -16.59 -8.70 -10.69
N GLY A 150 -16.64 -9.31 -9.51
CA GLY A 150 -16.04 -10.63 -9.23
C GLY A 150 -14.51 -10.70 -9.13
N GLY A 151 -14.00 -10.97 -7.93
CA GLY A 151 -12.62 -11.45 -7.75
C GLY A 151 -11.62 -10.41 -7.27
N GLY A 152 -12.04 -9.51 -6.38
CA GLY A 152 -11.14 -8.65 -5.62
C GLY A 152 -10.82 -9.28 -4.28
N GLY A 153 -9.62 -9.87 -4.13
CA GLY A 153 -9.07 -10.26 -2.84
C GLY A 153 -9.08 -9.08 -1.87
N SER A 154 -10.06 -9.10 -0.95
CA SER A 154 -10.18 -8.17 0.16
C SER A 154 -9.01 -8.40 1.11
N ARG A 155 -8.12 -7.43 1.19
CA ARG A 155 -7.33 -7.26 2.41
C ARG A 155 -8.29 -6.75 3.48
N GLY A 156 -8.95 -7.66 4.19
CA GLY A 156 -9.28 -7.44 5.59
C GLY A 156 -10.75 -7.35 6.00
N THR A 157 -11.72 -7.73 5.19
CA THR A 157 -13.05 -8.08 5.72
C THR A 157 -13.33 -9.53 5.35
N ALA A 158 -13.16 -10.43 6.32
CA ALA A 158 -13.69 -11.78 6.15
C ALA A 158 -15.21 -11.64 5.92
N SER A 159 -15.69 -12.38 4.92
CA SER A 159 -17.11 -12.46 4.57
C SER A 159 -17.66 -13.78 5.08
N TRP A 160 -18.79 -13.71 5.77
CA TRP A 160 -19.47 -14.84 6.38
C TRP A 160 -20.84 -14.98 5.73
N GLU A 161 -21.18 -16.19 5.28
CA GLU A 161 -22.48 -16.45 4.67
C GLU A 161 -23.37 -17.19 5.67
N VAL A 162 -24.52 -16.61 5.98
CA VAL A 162 -25.56 -17.19 6.86
C VAL A 162 -26.89 -17.07 6.12
N ASP A 163 -27.58 -18.19 5.92
CA ASP A 163 -28.90 -18.25 5.26
C ASP A 163 -28.98 -17.53 3.89
N GLY A 164 -27.91 -17.60 3.10
CA GLY A 164 -27.82 -16.96 1.79
C GLY A 164 -27.57 -15.45 1.82
N GLN A 165 -27.36 -14.87 3.00
CA GLN A 165 -26.94 -13.48 3.18
C GLN A 165 -25.44 -13.42 3.51
N SER A 166 -24.71 -12.52 2.83
CA SER A 166 -23.29 -12.26 3.10
C SER A 166 -23.14 -11.11 4.11
N PHE A 167 -22.30 -11.33 5.12
CA PHE A 167 -21.95 -10.37 6.15
C PHE A 167 -20.43 -10.14 6.17
N THR A 168 -19.99 -8.93 6.47
CA THR A 168 -18.63 -8.71 7.00
C THR A 168 -18.53 -9.20 8.44
N SER A 169 -17.31 -9.42 8.96
CA SER A 169 -17.12 -9.81 10.38
C SER A 169 -17.83 -8.88 11.37
N ARG A 170 -17.86 -7.56 11.09
CA ARG A 170 -18.54 -6.60 11.95
C ARG A 170 -20.06 -6.75 11.86
N GLU A 171 -20.60 -6.80 10.64
CA GLU A 171 -22.05 -6.94 10.43
C GLU A 171 -22.59 -8.25 11.02
N LEU A 172 -21.82 -9.34 10.96
CA LEU A 172 -22.21 -10.60 11.59
C LEU A 172 -22.26 -10.48 13.11
N ILE A 173 -21.26 -9.84 13.72
CA ILE A 173 -21.24 -9.61 15.17
C ILE A 173 -22.37 -8.66 15.59
N ASP A 174 -22.61 -7.60 14.83
CA ASP A 174 -23.68 -6.63 15.08
C ASP A 174 -25.07 -7.28 14.98
N ALA A 175 -25.27 -8.21 14.05
CA ALA A 175 -26.53 -8.94 13.88
C ALA A 175 -26.77 -10.01 14.97
N HIS A 176 -25.70 -10.53 15.58
CA HIS A 176 -25.73 -11.65 16.53
C HIS A 176 -25.00 -11.34 17.83
N GLN A 177 -25.20 -10.13 18.37
CA GLN A 177 -24.57 -9.71 19.62
C GLN A 177 -24.96 -10.61 20.80
N ASP A 178 -26.14 -11.25 20.74
CA ASP A 178 -26.66 -12.22 21.70
C ASP A 178 -25.73 -13.44 21.85
N LEU A 179 -25.04 -13.83 20.78
CA LEU A 179 -24.11 -14.95 20.77
C LEU A 179 -22.72 -14.60 21.33
N LEU A 180 -22.43 -13.33 21.60
CA LEU A 180 -21.16 -12.91 22.21
C LEU A 180 -21.03 -13.39 23.65
N THR A 181 -19.81 -13.76 24.04
CA THR A 181 -19.48 -13.93 25.46
C THR A 181 -19.53 -12.60 26.19
N GLU A 182 -19.85 -12.61 27.49
CA GLU A 182 -19.96 -11.40 28.32
C GLU A 182 -18.73 -10.48 28.21
N LYS A 183 -17.53 -11.08 28.23
CA LYS A 183 -16.26 -10.36 28.10
C LYS A 183 -16.06 -9.73 26.72
N VAL A 184 -16.45 -10.40 25.64
CA VAL A 184 -16.34 -9.83 24.30
C VAL A 184 -17.38 -8.75 24.08
N ARG A 185 -18.60 -8.93 24.62
CA ARG A 185 -19.66 -7.91 24.60
C ARG A 185 -19.21 -6.63 25.30
N GLU A 186 -18.60 -6.71 26.48
CA GLU A 186 -18.04 -5.54 27.18
C GLU A 186 -16.99 -4.78 26.33
N HIS A 187 -16.10 -5.51 25.65
CA HIS A 187 -15.11 -4.90 24.75
C HIS A 187 -15.73 -4.34 23.45
N PHE A 188 -16.79 -4.96 22.96
CA PHE A 188 -17.52 -4.52 21.79
C PHE A 188 -18.27 -3.20 22.07
N ASP A 189 -19.01 -3.15 23.18
CA ASP A 189 -19.79 -1.99 23.62
C ASP A 189 -18.91 -0.79 23.95
N SER A 190 -17.72 -1.04 24.53
CA SER A 190 -16.72 0.01 24.80
C SER A 190 -15.92 0.46 23.56
N GLY A 191 -16.15 -0.15 22.39
CA GLY A 191 -15.42 0.15 21.16
C GLY A 191 -13.95 -0.26 21.18
N ASN A 192 -13.54 -1.10 22.14
CA ASN A 192 -12.17 -1.57 22.30
C ASN A 192 -11.88 -2.80 21.41
N PHE A 193 -11.96 -2.61 20.09
CA PHE A 193 -11.74 -3.65 19.08
C PHE A 193 -10.28 -4.16 19.00
N ARG A 194 -9.38 -3.65 19.84
CA ARG A 194 -8.02 -4.18 20.01
C ARG A 194 -7.95 -5.31 21.04
N ALA A 195 -8.92 -5.39 21.95
CA ALA A 195 -8.95 -6.39 23.02
C ALA A 195 -9.36 -7.79 22.53
N PHE A 196 -9.93 -7.90 21.32
CA PHE A 196 -10.32 -9.16 20.70
C PHE A 196 -10.21 -9.09 19.17
N SER A 197 -10.14 -10.25 18.52
CA SER A 197 -10.10 -10.33 17.06
C SER A 197 -11.51 -10.45 16.49
N MET A 198 -11.98 -9.43 15.79
CA MET A 198 -13.30 -9.44 15.12
C MET A 198 -13.44 -10.62 14.14
N THR A 199 -12.37 -10.99 13.45
CA THR A 199 -12.41 -12.11 12.51
C THR A 199 -12.60 -13.45 13.21
N ARG A 200 -11.90 -13.70 14.33
CA ARG A 200 -12.06 -14.96 15.09
C ARG A 200 -13.41 -15.05 15.78
N GLU A 201 -13.93 -13.92 16.25
CA GLU A 201 -15.24 -13.92 16.90
C GLU A 201 -16.37 -14.15 15.89
N ALA A 202 -16.28 -13.54 14.71
CA ALA A 202 -17.20 -13.79 13.62
C ALA A 202 -17.11 -15.24 13.11
N GLU A 203 -15.90 -15.84 13.07
CA GLU A 203 -15.71 -17.26 12.75
C GLU A 203 -16.45 -18.18 13.73
N ARG A 204 -16.39 -17.87 15.03
CA ARG A 204 -17.09 -18.63 16.07
C ARG A 204 -18.61 -18.49 15.94
N ILE A 205 -19.11 -17.27 15.77
CA ILE A 205 -20.54 -16.99 15.59
C ILE A 205 -21.05 -17.69 14.32
N HIS A 206 -20.33 -17.56 13.21
CA HIS A 206 -20.64 -18.24 11.95
C HIS A 206 -20.70 -19.75 12.16
N GLY A 207 -19.70 -20.33 12.83
CA GLY A 207 -19.69 -21.72 13.23
C GLY A 207 -20.95 -22.13 14.00
N LEU A 208 -21.40 -21.36 14.99
CA LEU A 208 -22.65 -21.65 15.72
C LEU A 208 -23.90 -21.60 14.84
N LEU A 209 -23.95 -20.68 13.88
CA LEU A 209 -25.09 -20.48 12.99
C LEU A 209 -25.14 -21.55 11.89
N THR A 210 -23.99 -22.03 11.40
CA THR A 210 -23.93 -22.99 10.29
C THR A 210 -23.67 -24.44 10.70
N SER A 211 -23.23 -24.71 11.94
CA SER A 211 -22.92 -26.07 12.39
C SER A 211 -24.13 -26.95 12.72
N GLY A 212 -25.35 -26.43 12.55
CA GLY A 212 -26.59 -27.19 12.65
C GLY A 212 -26.99 -27.50 14.11
N ASN A 213 -28.12 -26.93 14.52
CA ASN A 213 -29.14 -27.74 15.19
C ASN A 213 -29.92 -28.49 14.11
#